data_AF-A0AAV1LZB8-F1
#
_entry.id   AF-A0AAV1LZB8-F1
#
_cell.length_a   1.000
_cell.length_b   1.000
_cell.length_c   1.000
_cell.angle_alpha   90.00
_cell.angle_beta   90.00
_cell.angle_gamma   90.00
#
_symmetry.space_group_name_H-M   'P 1'
#
loop_
_entity.id
_entity.type
_entity.pdbx_description
1 polymer ?
#
loop_
_entity_poly.entity_id
_entity_poly.type
_entity_poly.pdbx_seq_one_letter_code
_entity_poly.pdbx_strand_id
1 'polypeptide(L)'
;MVVPKAKVPDVLQLYHSGCSGGHLGVKRTLLKIQERFYWVHCRRDVEDWCRKCTSCAAVKGPQIRSKGALKLYNVGAPWERIAIYVAGPFPVTESGNKYFMVVMDYFTKWPEVFAIPNQEASTVADKLVHKVFCRFGVPLEIHRDQGRNFESQIFQETCRVMGTQKT
;
A
#
# COMPACT_ATOMS: atom_id res chain seq x y z
N MET A 1 -27.26 -31.62 24.41
CA MET A 1 -27.76 -32.80 23.65
C MET A 1 -26.62 -33.41 22.86
N VAL A 2 -26.48 -34.75 22.86
CA VAL A 2 -25.44 -35.42 22.04
C VAL A 2 -25.92 -35.51 20.59
N VAL A 3 -25.10 -35.05 19.65
CA VAL A 3 -25.46 -35.04 18.22
C VAL A 3 -24.98 -36.34 17.55
N PRO A 4 -25.85 -37.12 16.90
CA PRO A 4 -25.43 -38.24 16.06
C PRO A 4 -24.53 -37.75 14.93
N LYS A 5 -23.47 -38.49 14.59
CA LYS A 5 -22.49 -38.09 13.56
C LYS A 5 -23.14 -37.65 12.24
N ALA A 6 -24.21 -38.31 11.82
CA ALA A 6 -24.95 -37.99 10.60
C ALA A 6 -25.60 -36.60 10.61
N LYS A 7 -25.84 -36.01 11.79
CA LYS A 7 -26.50 -34.71 11.97
C LYS A 7 -25.54 -33.56 12.26
N VAL A 8 -24.24 -33.84 12.38
CA VAL A 8 -23.21 -32.83 12.57
C VAL A 8 -23.18 -31.80 11.42
N PRO A 9 -23.26 -32.19 10.13
CA PRO A 9 -23.29 -31.21 9.03
C PRO A 9 -24.49 -30.26 9.09
N ASP A 10 -25.67 -30.77 9.47
CA ASP A 10 -26.90 -29.97 9.59
C ASP A 10 -26.75 -28.88 10.67
N VAL A 11 -26.15 -29.25 11.81
CA VAL A 11 -25.86 -28.31 12.91
C VAL A 11 -24.82 -27.27 12.47
N LEU A 12 -23.73 -27.68 11.81
CA LEU A 12 -22.70 -26.77 11.33
C LEU A 12 -23.25 -25.79 10.28
N GLN A 13 -24.07 -26.27 9.35
CA GLN A 13 -24.74 -25.44 8.36
C GLN A 13 -25.64 -24.41 9.05
N LEU A 14 -26.48 -24.82 10.00
CA LEU A 14 -27.41 -23.91 10.70
C LEU A 14 -26.68 -22.80 11.49
N TYR A 15 -25.62 -23.16 12.22
CA TYR A 15 -24.91 -22.26 13.14
C TYR A 15 -23.73 -21.51 12.52
N HIS A 16 -23.35 -21.83 11.27
CA HIS A 16 -22.35 -21.07 10.52
C HIS A 16 -22.95 -20.37 9.30
N SER A 17 -23.60 -21.10 8.40
CA SER A 17 -24.05 -20.59 7.09
C SER A 17 -25.55 -20.26 7.04
N GLY A 18 -26.34 -20.75 8.00
CA GLY A 18 -27.78 -20.56 8.06
C GLY A 18 -28.17 -19.19 8.62
N CYS A 19 -29.47 -18.91 8.65
CA CYS A 19 -30.02 -17.62 9.11
C CYS A 19 -29.55 -17.21 10.52
N SER A 20 -29.24 -18.19 11.39
CA SER A 20 -28.75 -17.94 12.76
C SER A 20 -27.23 -17.90 12.89
N GLY A 21 -26.50 -18.26 11.83
CA GLY A 21 -25.07 -18.51 11.83
C GLY A 21 -24.19 -17.33 11.38
N GLY A 22 -24.67 -16.52 10.41
CA GLY A 22 -24.06 -15.24 10.04
C GLY A 22 -22.57 -15.29 9.64
N HIS A 23 -22.05 -16.44 9.22
CA HIS A 23 -20.65 -16.65 8.86
C HIS A 23 -19.65 -16.23 9.97
N LEU A 24 -20.04 -16.45 11.22
CA LEU A 24 -19.21 -16.15 12.37
C LEU A 24 -17.90 -16.95 12.33
N GLY A 25 -16.84 -16.37 12.89
CA GLY A 25 -15.56 -17.04 13.03
C GLY A 25 -15.62 -18.22 14.01
N VAL A 26 -14.70 -19.17 13.86
CA VAL A 26 -14.60 -20.43 14.62
C VAL A 26 -14.98 -20.29 16.10
N LYS A 27 -14.36 -19.35 16.83
CA LYS A 27 -14.60 -19.18 18.27
C LYS A 27 -16.07 -18.91 18.59
N ARG A 28 -16.73 -18.02 17.83
CA ARG A 28 -18.12 -17.63 18.07
C ARG A 28 -19.09 -18.73 17.64
N THR A 29 -18.82 -19.41 16.52
CA THR A 29 -19.62 -20.56 16.08
C THR A 29 -19.53 -21.71 17.07
N LEU A 30 -18.33 -22.00 17.60
CA LEU A 30 -18.11 -23.04 18.59
C LEU A 30 -18.87 -22.76 19.89
N LEU A 31 -18.81 -21.54 20.43
CA LEU A 31 -19.53 -21.17 21.65
C LEU A 31 -21.04 -21.39 21.50
N LYS A 32 -21.64 -20.90 20.40
CA LYS A 32 -23.09 -21.07 20.13
C LYS A 32 -23.50 -22.55 20.03
N ILE A 33 -22.65 -23.37 19.41
CA ILE A 33 -22.92 -24.80 19.27
C ILE A 33 -22.84 -25.49 20.64
N GLN A 34 -21.82 -25.17 21.44
CA GLN A 34 -21.57 -25.78 22.75
C GLN A 34 -22.65 -25.46 23.80
N GLU A 35 -23.42 -24.39 23.62
CA GLU A 35 -24.57 -24.09 24.49
C GLU A 35 -25.67 -25.17 24.45
N ARG A 36 -25.80 -25.88 23.31
CA ARG A 36 -26.94 -26.78 23.07
C ARG A 36 -26.53 -28.19 22.66
N PHE A 37 -25.36 -28.33 22.04
CA PHE A 37 -24.91 -29.54 21.39
C PHE A 37 -23.51 -29.97 21.83
N TYR A 38 -23.30 -31.27 21.85
CA TYR A 38 -22.01 -31.87 22.12
C TYR A 38 -21.77 -33.08 21.20
N TRP A 39 -20.55 -33.20 20.69
CA TRP A 39 -20.05 -34.41 20.03
C TRP A 39 -18.51 -34.43 20.07
N VAL A 40 -17.94 -35.63 19.87
CA VAL A 40 -16.49 -35.83 19.84
C VAL A 40 -15.90 -35.10 18.64
N HIS A 41 -14.81 -34.35 18.85
CA HIS A 41 -14.14 -33.51 17.84
C HIS A 41 -14.93 -32.28 17.33
N CYS A 42 -15.97 -31.83 18.05
CA CYS A 42 -16.76 -30.64 17.70
C CYS A 42 -15.93 -29.41 17.30
N ARG A 43 -14.89 -29.08 18.06
CA ARG A 43 -14.00 -27.95 17.71
C ARG A 43 -13.32 -28.13 16.35
N ARG A 44 -12.80 -29.33 16.06
CA ARG A 44 -12.12 -29.63 14.81
C ARG A 44 -13.09 -29.53 13.63
N ASP A 45 -14.29 -30.07 13.78
CA ASP A 45 -15.30 -30.02 12.73
C ASP A 45 -15.76 -28.58 12.45
N VAL A 46 -15.88 -27.73 13.49
CA VAL A 46 -16.18 -26.29 13.34
C VAL A 46 -15.03 -25.56 12.64
N GLU A 47 -13.78 -25.83 13.02
CA GLU A 47 -12.58 -25.25 12.38
C GLU A 47 -12.52 -25.61 10.88
N ASP A 48 -12.71 -26.89 10.56
CA ASP A 48 -12.69 -27.39 9.19
C ASP A 48 -13.86 -26.83 8.37
N TRP A 49 -15.05 -26.71 8.95
CA TRP A 49 -16.22 -26.11 8.30
C TRP A 49 -16.00 -24.64 7.95
N CYS A 50 -15.56 -23.83 8.93
CA CYS A 50 -15.29 -22.41 8.71
C CYS A 50 -14.15 -22.19 7.70
N ARG A 51 -13.16 -23.09 7.63
CA ARG A 51 -12.06 -23.01 6.65
C ARG A 51 -12.51 -23.36 5.23
N LYS A 52 -13.41 -24.33 5.08
CA LYS A 52 -13.95 -24.76 3.77
C LYS A 52 -15.07 -23.86 3.24
N CYS A 53 -15.57 -22.94 4.07
CA CYS A 53 -16.63 -22.02 3.68
C CYS A 53 -16.15 -21.03 2.59
N THR A 54 -16.70 -21.15 1.39
CA THR A 54 -16.32 -20.33 0.22
C THR A 54 -16.66 -18.86 0.39
N SER A 55 -17.80 -18.53 1.01
CA SER A 55 -18.18 -17.14 1.28
C SER A 55 -17.24 -16.47 2.29
N CYS A 56 -16.83 -17.17 3.35
CA CYS A 56 -15.82 -16.67 4.29
C CYS A 56 -14.45 -16.50 3.63
N ALA A 57 -14.04 -17.44 2.77
CA ALA A 57 -12.77 -17.39 2.07
C ALA A 57 -12.71 -16.21 1.07
N ALA A 58 -13.81 -15.95 0.36
CA ALA A 58 -13.91 -14.83 -0.58
C ALA A 58 -13.75 -13.46 0.10
N VAL A 59 -14.25 -13.32 1.34
CA VAL A 59 -14.16 -12.05 2.09
C VAL A 59 -12.82 -11.87 2.79
N LYS A 60 -12.21 -12.95 3.30
CA LYS A 60 -11.00 -12.83 4.16
C LYS A 60 -9.71 -12.51 3.40
N GLY A 61 -9.68 -12.69 2.08
CA GLY A 61 -8.47 -12.49 1.28
C GLY A 61 -7.31 -13.42 1.70
N PRO A 62 -6.19 -13.41 0.97
CA PRO A 62 -5.02 -14.21 1.32
C PRO A 62 -4.43 -13.75 2.67
N GLN A 63 -4.29 -14.69 3.60
CA GLN A 63 -3.75 -14.45 4.96
C GLN A 63 -2.26 -14.07 4.94
N ILE A 64 -1.56 -14.39 3.84
CA ILE A 64 -0.16 -14.06 3.61
C ILE A 64 -0.12 -12.92 2.60
N ARG A 65 0.04 -11.69 3.08
CA ARG A 65 0.62 -10.65 2.24
C ARG A 65 2.06 -11.05 2.02
N SER A 66 2.46 -11.44 0.81
CA SER A 66 3.88 -11.57 0.48
C SER A 66 4.51 -10.21 0.76
N LYS A 67 5.28 -10.11 1.85
CA LYS A 67 6.16 -8.96 2.03
C LYS A 67 7.19 -9.09 0.92
N GLY A 68 7.04 -8.31 -0.15
CA GLY A 68 8.04 -8.23 -1.20
C GLY A 68 9.42 -7.99 -0.57
N ALA A 69 10.44 -8.65 -1.09
CA ALA A 69 11.80 -8.46 -0.59
C ALA A 69 12.15 -6.97 -0.72
N LEU A 70 12.38 -6.30 0.41
CA LEU A 70 12.89 -4.94 0.45
C LEU A 70 14.31 -4.98 -0.11
N LYS A 71 14.49 -4.55 -1.35
CA LYS A 71 15.84 -4.33 -1.89
C LYS A 71 16.42 -3.10 -1.20
N LEU A 72 17.43 -3.31 -0.37
CA LEU A 72 18.33 -2.25 0.07
C LEU A 72 19.11 -1.77 -1.16
N TYR A 73 18.86 -0.54 -1.57
CA TYR A 73 19.70 0.14 -2.54
C TYR A 73 20.83 0.81 -1.75
N ASN A 74 22.07 0.36 -1.96
CA ASN A 74 23.24 1.02 -1.41
C ASN A 74 23.46 2.31 -2.22
N VAL A 75 23.44 3.45 -1.55
CA VAL A 75 23.80 4.75 -2.13
C VAL A 75 25.17 5.12 -1.57
N GLY A 76 26.11 5.50 -2.44
CA GLY A 76 27.52 5.68 -2.07
C GLY A 76 27.85 7.07 -1.52
N ALA A 77 27.13 8.10 -1.96
CA ALA A 77 27.42 9.49 -1.62
C ALA A 77 26.15 10.36 -1.45
N PRO A 78 26.24 11.51 -0.73
CA PRO A 78 25.17 12.51 -0.69
C PRO A 78 24.76 12.95 -2.09
N TRP A 79 23.45 13.10 -2.32
CA TRP A 79 22.87 13.60 -3.58
C TRP A 79 23.13 12.72 -4.80
N GLU A 80 23.69 11.52 -4.62
CA GLU A 80 23.84 10.53 -5.68
C GLU A 80 22.47 10.03 -6.17
N ARG A 81 21.54 9.82 -5.23
CA ARG A 81 20.18 9.38 -5.51
C ARG A 81 19.16 10.16 -4.69
N ILE A 82 18.15 10.68 -5.37
CA ILE A 82 17.06 11.43 -4.74
C ILE A 82 15.70 10.75 -4.95
N ALA A 83 14.84 10.84 -3.94
CA ALA A 83 13.42 10.57 -4.06
C ALA A 83 12.67 11.89 -4.28
N ILE A 84 11.68 11.88 -5.17
CA ILE A 84 10.76 13.00 -5.34
C ILE A 84 9.36 12.52 -5.02
N TYR A 85 8.68 13.28 -4.16
CA TYR A 85 7.29 13.04 -3.82
C TYR A 85 6.51 14.35 -3.90
N VAL A 86 5.24 14.28 -4.30
CA VAL A 86 4.35 15.44 -4.29
C VAL A 86 3.14 15.12 -3.43
N ALA A 87 2.94 15.94 -2.40
CA ALA A 87 1.83 15.83 -1.47
C ALA A 87 0.74 16.86 -1.81
N GLY A 88 -0.52 16.46 -1.68
CA GLY A 88 -1.70 17.32 -1.82
C GLY A 88 -2.79 16.70 -2.71
N PRO A 89 -3.79 17.49 -3.12
CA PRO A 89 -3.87 18.95 -2.98
C PRO A 89 -4.16 19.41 -1.53
N PHE A 90 -3.66 20.59 -1.18
CA PHE A 90 -3.87 21.32 0.08
C PHE A 90 -4.66 22.62 -0.19
N PRO A 91 -5.15 23.32 0.86
CA PRO A 91 -5.72 24.65 0.70
C PRO A 91 -4.80 25.58 -0.09
N VAL A 92 -5.39 26.34 -1.03
CA VAL A 92 -4.64 27.22 -1.92
C VAL A 92 -4.09 28.40 -1.13
N THR A 93 -2.79 28.62 -1.18
CA THR A 93 -2.14 29.79 -0.60
C THR A 93 -2.45 31.05 -1.42
N GLU A 94 -2.24 32.24 -0.87
CA GLU A 94 -2.35 33.51 -1.61
C GLU A 94 -1.53 33.55 -2.90
N SER A 95 -0.36 32.88 -2.91
CA SER A 95 0.49 32.76 -4.10
C SER A 95 0.08 31.64 -5.06
N GLY A 96 -1.10 31.05 -4.92
CA GLY A 96 -1.65 30.02 -5.82
C GLY A 96 -1.08 28.61 -5.66
N ASN A 97 -0.25 28.33 -4.65
CA ASN A 97 0.29 26.99 -4.41
C ASN A 97 -0.74 26.09 -3.74
N LYS A 98 -0.78 24.82 -4.14
CA LYS A 98 -1.69 23.80 -3.58
C LYS A 98 -1.03 22.44 -3.35
N TYR A 99 0.26 22.30 -3.61
CA TYR A 99 1.01 21.06 -3.38
C TYR A 99 2.36 21.35 -2.72
N PHE A 100 2.89 20.35 -2.02
CA PHE A 100 4.28 20.34 -1.57
C PHE A 100 5.08 19.33 -2.40
N MET A 101 6.12 19.79 -3.07
CA MET A 101 7.17 18.95 -3.64
C MET A 101 8.22 18.67 -2.57
N VAL A 102 8.42 17.40 -2.25
CA VAL A 102 9.46 16.94 -1.33
C VAL A 102 10.54 16.25 -2.15
N VAL A 103 11.78 16.69 -1.97
CA VAL A 103 12.97 16.06 -2.52
C VAL A 103 13.79 15.53 -1.36
N MET A 104 14.08 14.23 -1.37
CA MET A 104 14.78 13.56 -0.27
C MET A 104 16.03 12.88 -0.79
N ASP A 105 17.19 13.21 -0.22
CA ASP A 105 18.43 12.49 -0.51
C ASP A 105 18.41 11.12 0.17
N TYR A 106 18.72 10.05 -0.58
CA TYR A 106 18.72 8.70 -0.03
C TYR A 106 19.91 8.43 0.90
N PHE A 107 21.04 9.11 0.73
CA PHE A 107 22.23 8.87 1.54
C PHE A 107 22.12 9.55 2.91
N THR A 108 21.97 10.87 2.93
CA THR A 108 21.88 11.66 4.17
C THR A 108 20.50 11.65 4.81
N LYS A 109 19.45 11.24 4.07
CA LYS A 109 18.05 11.41 4.45
C LYS A 109 17.61 12.88 4.59
N TRP A 110 18.32 13.80 3.97
CA TRP A 110 18.01 15.22 4.00
C TRP A 110 16.77 15.57 3.15
N PRO A 111 15.75 16.23 3.72
CA PRO A 111 14.56 16.67 2.98
C PRO A 111 14.65 18.15 2.56
N GLU A 112 14.31 18.43 1.31
CA GLU A 112 14.01 19.77 0.79
C GLU A 112 12.55 19.83 0.37
N VAL A 113 11.81 20.87 0.80
CA VAL A 113 10.36 20.99 0.55
C VAL A 113 10.06 22.31 -0.14
N PHE A 114 9.29 22.25 -1.23
CA PHE A 114 8.91 23.40 -2.03
C PHE A 114 7.41 23.44 -2.27
N ALA A 115 6.78 24.60 -2.10
CA ALA A 115 5.40 24.81 -2.50
C ALA A 115 5.30 24.95 -4.03
N ILE A 116 4.35 24.23 -4.65
CA ILE A 116 4.10 24.28 -6.10
C ILE A 116 2.59 24.43 -6.42
N PRO A 117 2.24 25.06 -7.54
CA PRO A 117 0.84 25.27 -7.94
C PRO A 117 0.20 24.05 -8.60
N ASN A 118 0.97 23.18 -9.25
CA ASN A 118 0.48 21.99 -9.94
C ASN A 118 1.52 20.86 -9.87
N GLN A 119 1.14 19.64 -10.28
CA GLN A 119 2.05 18.49 -10.32
C GLN A 119 2.65 18.25 -11.71
N GLU A 120 2.63 19.25 -12.59
CA GLU A 120 3.10 19.10 -13.97
C GLU A 120 4.62 18.90 -14.00
N ALA A 121 5.09 18.10 -14.96
CA ALA A 121 6.51 17.78 -15.11
C ALA A 121 7.37 19.04 -15.31
N SER A 122 6.85 20.04 -16.03
CA SER A 122 7.50 21.34 -16.26
C SER A 122 7.74 22.11 -14.95
N THR A 123 6.72 22.24 -14.11
CA THR A 123 6.81 22.89 -12.79
C THR A 123 7.80 22.17 -11.87
N VAL A 124 7.75 20.84 -11.87
CA VAL A 124 8.67 20.01 -11.07
C VAL A 124 10.11 20.15 -11.56
N ALA A 125 10.33 20.09 -12.88
CA ALA A 125 11.65 20.23 -13.48
C ALA A 125 12.27 21.60 -13.21
N ASP A 126 11.49 22.68 -13.35
CA ASP A 126 11.91 24.05 -13.04
C ASP A 126 12.41 24.15 -11.58
N LYS A 127 11.60 23.68 -10.63
CA LYS A 127 12.00 23.69 -9.21
C LYS A 127 13.21 22.81 -8.95
N LEU A 128 13.30 21.63 -9.55
CA LEU A 128 14.46 20.75 -9.37
C LEU A 128 15.75 21.40 -9.86
N VAL A 129 15.75 21.93 -11.09
CA VAL A 129 16.96 22.53 -11.67
C VAL A 129 17.37 23.74 -10.83
N HIS A 130 16.47 24.70 -10.63
CA HIS A 130 16.81 25.97 -10.00
C HIS A 130 17.01 25.90 -8.49
N LYS A 131 16.34 24.98 -7.77
CA LYS A 131 16.38 24.92 -6.29
C LYS A 131 17.17 23.75 -5.73
N VAL A 132 17.43 22.71 -6.53
CA VAL A 132 18.17 21.52 -6.09
C VAL A 132 19.47 21.38 -6.88
N PHE A 133 19.41 21.26 -8.20
CA PHE A 133 20.61 20.94 -9.00
C PHE A 133 21.63 22.06 -9.00
N CYS A 134 21.20 23.33 -9.04
CA CYS A 134 22.10 24.46 -8.90
C CYS A 134 22.80 24.54 -7.52
N ARG A 135 22.27 23.90 -6.47
CA ARG A 135 22.84 23.93 -5.11
C ARG A 135 23.68 22.70 -4.79
N PHE A 136 23.22 21.52 -5.20
CA PHE A 136 23.79 20.24 -4.78
C PHE A 136 24.40 19.43 -5.93
N GLY A 137 24.22 19.88 -7.18
CA GLY A 137 24.58 19.13 -8.37
C GLY A 137 23.43 18.26 -8.89
N VAL A 138 23.66 17.67 -10.06
CA VAL A 138 22.69 16.77 -10.71
C VAL A 138 22.88 15.36 -10.15
N PRO A 139 21.83 14.71 -9.61
CA PRO A 139 21.92 13.35 -9.09
C PRO A 139 22.14 12.34 -10.21
N LEU A 140 22.71 11.17 -9.88
CA LEU A 140 22.83 10.05 -10.81
C LEU A 140 21.49 9.35 -11.03
N GLU A 141 20.67 9.26 -9.99
CA GLU A 141 19.36 8.61 -10.04
C GLU A 141 18.26 9.45 -9.39
N ILE A 142 17.13 9.57 -10.09
CA ILE A 142 15.91 10.17 -9.57
C ILE A 142 14.87 9.06 -9.45
N HIS A 143 14.32 8.88 -8.25
CA HIS A 143 13.26 7.92 -7.99
C HIS A 143 11.96 8.65 -7.66
N ARG A 144 10.87 8.34 -8.38
CA ARG A 144 9.54 8.89 -8.06
C ARG A 144 8.52 7.77 -7.88
N ASP A 145 7.75 7.86 -6.80
CA ASP A 145 6.76 6.82 -6.43
C ASP A 145 5.51 6.78 -7.35
N GLN A 146 5.37 7.71 -8.31
CA GLN A 146 4.18 7.85 -9.17
C GLN A 146 4.35 7.37 -10.63
N GLY A 147 5.18 6.34 -10.85
CA GLY A 147 5.21 5.60 -12.12
C GLY A 147 6.17 6.15 -13.19
N ARG A 148 6.64 5.24 -14.05
CA ARG A 148 7.75 5.47 -15.01
C ARG A 148 7.45 6.54 -16.07
N ASN A 149 6.19 6.71 -16.48
CA ASN A 149 5.82 7.69 -17.50
C ASN A 149 6.12 9.12 -17.05
N PHE A 150 5.97 9.40 -15.76
CA PHE A 150 6.22 10.71 -15.19
C PHE A 150 7.72 11.01 -15.06
N GLU A 151 8.55 10.01 -14.70
CA GLU A 151 10.00 10.16 -14.66
C GLU A 151 10.57 10.57 -16.02
N SER A 152 10.08 9.96 -17.12
CA SER A 152 10.51 10.32 -18.47
C SER A 152 10.12 11.76 -18.85
N GLN A 153 8.95 12.23 -18.41
CA GLN A 153 8.51 13.61 -18.68
C GLN A 153 9.32 14.63 -17.89
N ILE A 154 9.59 14.39 -16.60
CA ILE A 154 10.48 15.27 -15.82
C ILE A 154 11.84 15.33 -16.49
N PHE A 155 12.40 14.19 -16.90
CA PHE A 155 13.71 14.16 -17.53
C PHE A 155 13.76 14.99 -18.82
N GLN A 156 12.74 14.87 -19.67
CA GLN A 156 12.62 15.69 -20.88
C GLN A 156 12.53 17.19 -20.55
N GLU A 157 11.71 17.57 -19.58
CA GLU A 157 11.58 18.96 -19.14
C GLU A 157 12.85 19.50 -18.49
N THR A 158 13.53 18.68 -17.69
CA THR A 158 14.84 19.00 -17.09
C THR A 158 15.88 19.24 -18.19
N CYS A 159 15.96 18.36 -19.19
CA CYS A 159 16.83 18.55 -20.35
C CYS A 159 16.51 19.87 -21.06
N ARG A 160 15.22 20.17 -21.27
CA ARG A 160 14.76 21.44 -21.86
C ARG A 160 15.20 22.66 -21.05
N VAL A 161 15.04 22.64 -19.72
CA VAL A 161 15.45 23.74 -18.83
C VAL A 161 16.97 23.91 -18.79
N MET A 162 17.73 22.81 -18.85
CA MET A 162 19.20 22.85 -18.89
C MET A 162 19.79 23.12 -20.29
N GLY A 163 18.97 23.17 -21.34
CA GLY A 163 19.44 23.35 -22.72
C GLY A 163 20.17 22.12 -23.29
N THR A 164 19.88 20.92 -22.79
CA THR A 164 20.53 19.67 -23.20
C THR A 164 19.56 18.79 -24.01
N GLN A 165 20.09 17.96 -24.93
CA GLN A 165 19.27 17.06 -25.74
C GLN A 165 19.39 15.62 -25.25
N LYS A 166 18.25 14.92 -25.17
CA LYS A 166 18.20 13.48 -24.93
C LYS A 166 18.59 12.75 -26.22
N THR A 167 19.62 11.92 -26.17
CA THR A 167 20.05 11.05 -27.28
C THR A 167 19.24 9.76 -27.31
#